data_AF-A0A820J0T2-F1
#
_entry.id   AF-A0A820J0T2-F1
#
_cell.length_a   1.000
_cell.length_b   1.000
_cell.length_c   1.000
_cell.angle_alpha   90.00
_cell.angle_beta   90.00
_cell.angle_gamma   90.00
#
_symmetry.space_group_name_H-M   'P 1'
#
loop_
_entity.id
_entity.type
_entity.pdbx_description
1 polymer ?
#
loop_
_entity_poly.entity_id
_entity_poly.type
_entity_poly.pdbx_seq_one_letter_code
_entity_poly.pdbx_strand_id
1 'polypeptide(L)'
;YSIQVSVKRVEEFLEQHRNYFADIGYYQSLIESKGKLILTMKKSNEMFIPLNFAPIDEQYQHLTDTFEKISKQVTYWDNEFNQHCQLWKNFHQRLKHLQDWIDQAQNIVNEKQDDCVYLIRKHKDFFHIIDDEILHGFTKSGRELLHIRDKNEQKEIQYLIDTLELKWKTIVCYAPIRLLRLKFERIENIIVKELEQAENELNHELKQLEHQQDISEILRRHNEHFQLNNFHPTMEIHMRDLQTYA
;
A
#
# COMPACT_ATOMS: atom_id res chain seq x y z
N TYR A 1 11.03 -14.60 8.58
CA TYR A 1 9.79 -14.97 9.32
C TYR A 1 8.63 -14.15 8.74
N SER A 2 7.39 -14.65 8.64
CA SER A 2 6.31 -13.85 8.02
C SER A 2 5.79 -12.78 9.00
N ILE A 3 5.63 -11.54 8.53
CA ILE A 3 5.06 -10.41 9.28
C ILE A 3 3.70 -10.75 9.92
N GLN A 4 2.91 -11.63 9.30
CA GLN A 4 1.64 -12.09 9.87
C GLN A 4 1.81 -12.91 11.17
N VAL A 5 2.94 -13.59 11.34
CA VAL A 5 3.27 -14.31 12.58
C VAL A 5 3.52 -13.33 13.72
N SER A 6 4.11 -12.16 13.41
CA SER A 6 4.40 -11.12 14.40
C SER A 6 3.14 -10.45 14.94
N VAL A 7 2.09 -10.26 14.13
CA VAL A 7 0.81 -9.68 14.59
C VAL A 7 0.07 -10.65 15.50
N LYS A 8 -0.11 -11.90 15.04
CA LYS A 8 -0.80 -12.94 15.82
C LYS A 8 -0.14 -13.17 17.17
N ARG A 9 1.19 -13.18 17.19
CA ARG A 9 1.95 -13.34 18.43
C ARG A 9 1.69 -12.22 19.44
N VAL A 10 1.60 -10.96 19.00
CA VAL A 10 1.31 -9.82 19.91
C VAL A 10 -0.15 -9.88 20.38
N GLU A 11 -1.09 -10.28 19.52
CA GLU A 11 -2.50 -10.48 19.89
C GLU A 11 -2.66 -11.61 20.91
N GLU A 12 -1.96 -12.73 20.73
CA GLU A 12 -1.92 -13.86 21.67
C GLU A 12 -1.36 -13.43 23.04
N PHE A 13 -0.29 -12.62 23.07
CA PHE A 13 0.25 -12.08 24.33
C PHE A 13 -0.73 -11.15 25.03
N LEU A 14 -1.43 -10.28 24.28
CA LEU A 14 -2.46 -9.41 24.83
C LEU A 14 -3.62 -10.22 25.43
N GLU A 15 -4.06 -11.28 24.74
CA GLU A 15 -5.11 -12.18 25.22
C GLU A 15 -4.68 -12.93 26.50
N GLN A 16 -3.46 -13.47 26.51
CA GLN A 16 -2.90 -14.12 27.70
C GLN A 16 -2.81 -13.15 28.89
N HIS A 17 -2.38 -11.90 28.67
CA HIS A 17 -2.31 -10.87 29.70
C HIS A 17 -3.70 -10.58 30.29
N ARG A 18 -4.72 -10.39 29.43
CA ARG A 18 -6.10 -10.15 29.87
C ARG A 18 -6.69 -11.33 30.62
N ASN A 19 -6.42 -12.55 30.18
CA ASN A 19 -6.88 -13.76 30.85
C ASN A 19 -6.23 -13.91 32.23
N TYR A 20 -4.93 -13.65 32.35
CA TYR A 20 -4.20 -13.74 33.62
C TYR A 20 -4.71 -12.73 34.66
N PHE A 21 -5.09 -11.53 34.23
CA PHE A 21 -5.60 -10.47 35.11
C PHE A 21 -7.12 -10.32 35.09
N ALA A 22 -7.87 -11.30 34.57
CA ALA A 22 -9.32 -11.24 34.49
C ALA A 22 -9.99 -10.99 35.85
N ASP A 23 -9.41 -11.57 36.91
CA ASP A 23 -9.93 -11.48 38.27
C ASP A 23 -9.42 -10.25 39.05
N ILE A 24 -8.63 -9.35 38.43
CA ILE A 24 -8.04 -8.21 39.15
C ILE A 24 -9.11 -7.30 39.79
N GLY A 25 -10.25 -7.11 39.11
CA GLY A 25 -11.37 -6.33 39.66
C GLY A 25 -12.07 -7.03 40.85
N TYR A 26 -12.07 -8.37 40.87
CA TYR A 26 -12.56 -9.13 42.01
C TYR A 26 -11.63 -8.95 43.22
N TYR A 27 -10.31 -9.06 43.02
CA TYR A 27 -9.34 -8.84 44.10
C TYR A 27 -9.39 -7.41 44.65
N GLN A 28 -9.60 -6.41 43.79
CA GLN A 28 -9.81 -5.02 44.23
C GLN A 28 -11.03 -4.91 45.18
N SER A 29 -12.18 -5.47 44.77
CA SER A 29 -13.40 -5.47 45.58
C SER A 29 -13.23 -6.22 46.90
N LEU A 30 -12.44 -7.31 46.90
CA LEU A 30 -12.14 -8.09 48.09
C LEU A 30 -11.26 -7.32 49.09
N ILE A 31 -10.24 -6.60 48.61
CA ILE A 31 -9.39 -5.74 49.44
C ILE A 31 -10.21 -4.60 50.05
N GLU A 32 -11.04 -3.93 49.25
CA GLU A 32 -11.94 -2.87 49.72
C GLU A 32 -12.92 -3.38 50.79
N SER A 33 -13.50 -4.56 50.58
CA SER A 33 -14.39 -5.21 51.55
C SER A 33 -13.68 -5.55 52.86
N LYS A 34 -12.46 -6.12 52.80
CA LYS A 34 -11.63 -6.39 53.98
C LYS A 34 -11.24 -5.09 54.71
N GLY A 35 -10.95 -4.02 53.99
CA GLY A 35 -10.71 -2.69 54.57
C GLY A 35 -11.90 -2.16 55.35
N LYS A 36 -13.11 -2.25 54.79
CA LYS A 36 -14.36 -1.89 55.48
C LYS A 36 -14.59 -2.71 56.75
N LEU A 37 -14.28 -4.01 56.72
CA LEU A 37 -14.36 -4.89 57.89
C LEU A 37 -13.37 -4.48 58.98
N ILE A 38 -12.10 -4.21 58.65
CA ILE A 38 -11.08 -3.74 59.60
C ILE A 38 -11.53 -2.43 60.27
N LEU A 39 -12.09 -1.48 59.49
CA LEU A 39 -12.65 -0.23 60.03
C LEU A 39 -13.82 -0.48 60.99
N THR A 40 -14.67 -1.45 60.70
CA THR A 40 -15.82 -1.80 61.54
C THR A 40 -15.36 -2.46 62.85
N MET A 41 -14.38 -3.36 62.79
CA MET A 41 -13.79 -4.01 63.96
C MET A 41 -13.10 -3.02 64.90
N LYS A 42 -12.41 -2.01 64.36
CA LYS A 42 -11.83 -0.93 65.16
C LYS A 42 -12.89 -0.15 65.94
N LYS A 43 -13.95 0.28 65.24
CA LYS A 43 -15.07 1.03 65.83
C LYS A 43 -15.79 0.23 66.92
N SER A 44 -15.99 -1.08 66.75
CA SER A 44 -16.62 -1.91 67.78
C SER A 44 -15.71 -2.19 68.96
N ASN A 45 -14.39 -2.24 68.74
CA ASN A 45 -13.42 -2.54 69.79
C ASN A 45 -13.11 -1.35 70.72
N GLU A 46 -13.23 -0.11 70.23
CA GLU A 46 -13.19 1.11 71.05
C GLU A 46 -14.20 1.12 72.21
N MET A 47 -15.28 0.34 72.10
CA MET A 47 -16.33 0.24 73.13
C MET A 47 -16.03 -0.75 74.27
N PHE A 48 -15.07 -1.66 74.13
CA PHE A 48 -14.90 -2.76 75.09
C PHE A 48 -13.48 -2.86 75.70
N ILE A 49 -12.38 -2.83 74.92
CA ILE A 49 -10.97 -2.82 75.39
C ILE A 49 -10.06 -2.31 74.25
N PRO A 50 -9.11 -1.37 74.44
CA PRO A 50 -8.21 -0.93 73.37
C PRO A 50 -7.20 -2.03 72.99
N LEU A 51 -7.44 -2.69 71.85
CA LEU A 51 -6.50 -3.62 71.21
C LEU A 51 -5.58 -2.85 70.25
N ASN A 52 -4.33 -3.30 70.10
CA ASN A 52 -3.39 -2.70 69.17
C ASN A 52 -3.65 -3.19 67.73
N PHE A 53 -4.16 -2.31 66.86
CA PHE A 53 -4.41 -2.60 65.44
C PHE A 53 -3.23 -2.25 64.52
N ALA A 54 -2.14 -1.64 65.03
CA ALA A 54 -1.02 -1.19 64.21
C ALA A 54 -0.43 -2.28 63.29
N PRO A 55 -0.23 -3.54 63.74
CA PRO A 55 0.27 -4.60 62.85
C PRO A 55 -0.68 -4.97 61.71
N ILE A 56 -2.00 -4.91 61.96
CA ILE A 56 -3.03 -5.20 60.95
C ILE A 56 -3.09 -4.05 59.94
N ASP A 57 -2.94 -2.82 60.40
CA ASP A 57 -2.87 -1.64 59.55
C ASP A 57 -1.64 -1.64 58.66
N GLU A 58 -0.46 -1.94 59.21
CA GLU A 58 0.78 -2.06 58.43
C GLU A 58 0.65 -3.13 57.34
N GLN A 59 0.09 -4.31 57.67
CA GLN A 59 -0.13 -5.37 56.68
C GLN A 59 -1.17 -4.99 55.62
N TYR A 60 -2.27 -4.35 56.02
CA TYR A 60 -3.31 -3.90 55.10
C TYR A 60 -2.81 -2.80 54.16
N GLN A 61 -2.04 -1.83 54.68
CA GLN A 61 -1.40 -0.80 53.88
C GLN A 61 -0.40 -1.41 52.91
N HIS A 62 0.50 -2.28 53.36
CA HIS A 62 1.45 -2.96 52.48
C HIS A 62 0.75 -3.76 51.37
N LEU A 63 -0.33 -4.48 51.70
CA LEU A 63 -1.13 -5.20 50.70
C LEU A 63 -1.78 -4.26 49.69
N THR A 64 -2.37 -3.15 50.17
CA THR A 64 -3.03 -2.15 49.32
C THR A 64 -2.02 -1.47 48.39
N ASP A 65 -0.87 -1.04 48.91
CA ASP A 65 0.22 -0.43 48.13
C ASP A 65 0.77 -1.39 47.06
N THR A 66 0.94 -2.66 47.44
CA THR A 66 1.41 -3.70 46.50
C THR A 66 0.37 -3.95 45.42
N PHE A 67 -0.90 -4.04 45.78
CA PHE A 67 -1.99 -4.23 44.82
C PHE A 67 -2.15 -3.04 43.88
N GLU A 68 -2.01 -1.81 44.38
CA GLU A 68 -2.05 -0.60 43.57
C GLU A 68 -0.89 -0.56 42.56
N LYS A 69 0.33 -0.91 43.00
CA LYS A 69 1.49 -1.05 42.10
C LYS A 69 1.26 -2.08 41.00
N ILE A 70 0.75 -3.26 41.35
CA ILE A 70 0.43 -4.31 40.38
C ILE A 70 -0.65 -3.81 39.41
N SER A 71 -1.73 -3.20 39.90
CA SER A 71 -2.82 -2.68 39.07
C SER A 71 -2.35 -1.62 38.07
N LYS A 72 -1.45 -0.73 38.50
CA LYS A 72 -0.81 0.25 37.61
C LYS A 72 0.04 -0.45 36.54
N GLN A 73 0.82 -1.47 36.90
CA GLN A 73 1.63 -2.23 35.94
C GLN A 73 0.78 -2.99 34.93
N VAL A 74 -0.31 -3.62 35.37
CA VAL A 74 -1.27 -4.32 34.49
C VAL A 74 -1.87 -3.36 33.47
N THR A 75 -2.32 -2.19 33.93
CA THR A 75 -2.89 -1.16 33.04
C THR A 75 -1.85 -0.63 32.06
N TYR A 76 -0.61 -0.42 32.53
CA TYR A 76 0.51 -0.02 31.67
C TYR A 76 0.76 -1.06 30.57
N TRP A 77 0.94 -2.33 30.92
CA TRP A 77 1.21 -3.38 29.93
C TRP A 77 0.05 -3.64 28.97
N ASP A 78 -1.21 -3.56 29.41
CA ASP A 78 -2.36 -3.66 28.50
C ASP A 78 -2.30 -2.51 27.46
N ASN A 79 -2.00 -1.28 27.89
CA ASN A 79 -1.85 -0.14 26.99
C ASN A 79 -0.68 -0.34 26.00
N GLU A 80 0.49 -0.76 26.47
CA GLU A 80 1.66 -1.02 25.61
C GLU A 80 1.35 -2.11 24.57
N PHE A 81 0.74 -3.22 24.98
CA PHE A 81 0.36 -4.29 24.06
C PHE A 81 -0.69 -3.85 23.04
N ASN A 82 -1.69 -3.06 23.45
CA ASN A 82 -2.67 -2.49 22.52
C ASN A 82 -2.00 -1.55 21.51
N GLN A 83 -1.09 -0.67 21.94
CA GLN A 83 -0.34 0.21 21.06
C GLN A 83 0.50 -0.59 20.06
N HIS A 84 1.19 -1.63 20.53
CA HIS A 84 1.95 -2.53 19.65
C HIS A 84 1.06 -3.21 18.60
N CYS A 85 -0.10 -3.74 19.00
CA CYS A 85 -1.09 -4.31 18.08
C CYS A 85 -1.54 -3.29 17.02
N GLN A 86 -1.80 -2.04 17.43
CA GLN A 86 -2.22 -0.97 16.53
C GLN A 86 -1.14 -0.61 15.50
N LEU A 87 0.12 -0.49 15.92
CA LEU A 87 1.24 -0.22 15.01
C LEU A 87 1.39 -1.32 13.96
N TRP A 88 1.24 -2.59 14.36
CA TRP A 88 1.27 -3.73 13.43
C TRP A 88 0.13 -3.72 12.43
N LYS A 89 -1.10 -3.43 12.90
CA LYS A 89 -2.27 -3.32 12.03
C LYS A 89 -2.11 -2.18 11.02
N ASN A 90 -1.65 -1.01 11.47
CA ASN A 90 -1.38 0.15 10.62
C ASN A 90 -0.32 -0.18 9.56
N PHE A 91 0.82 -0.76 9.96
CA PHE A 91 1.87 -1.16 9.02
C PHE A 91 1.37 -2.19 8.01
N HIS A 92 0.62 -3.21 8.44
CA HIS A 92 0.09 -4.23 7.53
C HIS A 92 -0.89 -3.65 6.52
N GLN A 93 -1.78 -2.75 6.97
CA GLN A 93 -2.72 -2.06 6.08
C GLN A 93 -1.98 -1.23 5.03
N ARG A 94 -0.94 -0.48 5.43
CA ARG A 94 -0.15 0.34 4.51
C ARG A 94 0.74 -0.48 3.59
N LEU A 95 1.31 -1.57 4.09
CA LEU A 95 2.06 -2.55 3.30
C LEU A 95 1.17 -3.12 2.18
N LYS A 96 -0.04 -3.57 2.53
CA LYS A 96 -0.99 -4.09 1.56
C LYS A 96 -1.38 -3.03 0.54
N HIS A 97 -1.72 -1.82 0.99
CA HIS A 97 -2.07 -0.72 0.09
C HIS A 97 -0.95 -0.40 -0.91
N LEU A 98 0.31 -0.35 -0.44
CA LEU A 98 1.47 -0.14 -1.30
C LEU A 98 1.70 -1.30 -2.28
N GLN A 99 1.55 -2.55 -1.82
CA GLN A 99 1.69 -3.74 -2.69
C GLN A 99 0.60 -3.76 -3.77
N ASP A 100 -0.65 -3.54 -3.40
CA ASP A 100 -1.78 -3.51 -4.33
C ASP A 100 -1.59 -2.41 -5.39
N TRP A 101 -1.06 -1.24 -4.99
CA TRP A 101 -0.71 -0.18 -5.94
C TRP A 101 0.45 -0.60 -6.85
N ILE A 102 1.53 -1.18 -6.30
CA ILE A 102 2.70 -1.62 -7.08
C ILE A 102 2.28 -2.67 -8.11
N ASP A 103 1.46 -3.65 -7.72
CA ASP A 103 0.99 -4.70 -8.61
C ASP A 103 0.11 -4.13 -9.73
N GLN A 104 -0.80 -3.20 -9.43
CA GLN A 104 -1.59 -2.49 -10.44
C GLN A 104 -0.71 -1.67 -11.39
N ALA A 105 0.25 -0.93 -10.85
CA ALA A 105 1.18 -0.12 -11.63
C ALA A 105 2.03 -1.00 -12.55
N GLN A 106 2.53 -2.14 -12.04
CA GLN A 106 3.27 -3.14 -12.81
C GLN A 106 2.44 -3.73 -13.93
N ASN A 107 1.17 -4.06 -13.67
CA ASN A 107 0.27 -4.57 -14.69
C ASN A 107 0.08 -3.55 -15.82
N ILE A 108 -0.09 -2.28 -15.50
CA ILE A 108 -0.28 -1.21 -16.50
C ILE A 108 0.99 -1.00 -17.34
N VAL A 109 2.17 -0.95 -16.72
CA VAL A 109 3.42 -0.69 -17.48
C VAL A 109 3.86 -1.89 -18.32
N ASN A 110 3.55 -3.12 -17.88
CA ASN A 110 3.91 -4.36 -18.57
C ASN A 110 2.86 -4.86 -19.57
N GLU A 111 1.71 -4.20 -19.66
CA GLU A 111 0.66 -4.58 -20.61
C GLU A 111 1.12 -4.36 -22.05
N LYS A 112 0.94 -5.39 -22.89
CA LYS A 112 1.36 -5.45 -24.30
C LYS A 112 0.19 -5.74 -25.25
N GLN A 113 -0.96 -5.13 -25.01
CA GLN A 113 -2.10 -5.20 -25.94
C GLN A 113 -1.80 -4.39 -27.21
N ASP A 114 -2.43 -4.75 -28.34
CA ASP A 114 -2.19 -4.09 -29.64
C ASP A 114 -2.82 -2.68 -29.73
N ASP A 115 -3.79 -2.35 -28.87
CA ASP A 115 -4.43 -1.03 -28.85
C ASP A 115 -3.63 -0.02 -28.02
N CYS A 116 -2.70 0.67 -28.69
CA CYS A 116 -1.90 1.73 -28.09
C CYS A 116 -2.74 2.90 -27.56
N VAL A 117 -3.91 3.20 -28.15
CA VAL A 117 -4.77 4.31 -27.69
C VAL A 117 -5.38 3.97 -26.33
N TYR A 118 -5.87 2.74 -26.19
CA TYR A 118 -6.36 2.22 -24.91
C TYR A 118 -5.26 2.21 -23.84
N LEU A 119 -4.07 1.69 -24.16
CA LEU A 119 -2.95 1.63 -23.22
C LEU A 119 -2.49 3.02 -22.77
N ILE A 120 -2.41 4.00 -23.67
CA ILE A 120 -2.08 5.39 -23.33
C ILE A 120 -3.12 5.98 -22.38
N ARG A 121 -4.42 5.75 -22.64
CA ARG A 121 -5.50 6.26 -21.78
C ARG A 121 -5.41 5.64 -20.38
N LYS A 122 -5.35 4.30 -20.30
CA LYS A 122 -5.22 3.58 -19.03
C LYS A 122 -4.00 4.02 -18.22
N HIS A 123 -2.86 4.20 -18.89
CA HIS A 123 -1.65 4.72 -18.27
C HIS A 123 -1.85 6.13 -17.72
N LYS A 124 -2.42 7.04 -18.51
CA LYS A 124 -2.70 8.41 -18.05
C LYS A 124 -3.65 8.41 -16.86
N ASP A 125 -4.73 7.65 -16.91
CA ASP A 125 -5.74 7.60 -15.85
C ASP A 125 -5.14 7.16 -14.50
N PHE A 126 -4.23 6.18 -14.52
CA PHE A 126 -3.60 5.68 -13.30
C PHE A 126 -2.45 6.56 -12.79
N PHE A 127 -1.57 7.04 -13.69
CA PHE A 127 -0.38 7.80 -13.30
C PHE A 127 -0.60 9.33 -13.31
N HIS A 128 -1.83 9.82 -13.55
CA HIS A 128 -2.10 11.26 -13.61
C HIS A 128 -1.70 11.99 -12.32
N ILE A 129 -2.02 11.38 -11.18
CA ILE A 129 -1.67 11.86 -9.85
C ILE A 129 -1.14 10.65 -9.08
N ILE A 130 0.17 10.63 -8.88
CA ILE A 130 0.81 9.64 -8.02
C ILE A 130 0.68 10.14 -6.58
N ASP A 131 0.01 9.37 -5.74
CA ASP A 131 -0.15 9.70 -4.33
C ASP A 131 1.11 9.28 -3.55
N ASP A 132 2.00 10.24 -3.33
CA ASP A 132 3.21 10.04 -2.53
C ASP A 132 2.91 9.67 -1.06
N GLU A 133 1.69 9.93 -0.55
CA GLU A 133 1.28 9.52 0.79
C GLU A 133 1.22 8.00 0.96
N ILE A 134 1.06 7.24 -0.13
CA ILE A 134 1.08 5.78 -0.08
C ILE A 134 2.45 5.30 0.38
N LEU A 135 3.51 5.79 -0.28
CA LEU A 135 4.89 5.47 0.10
C LEU A 135 5.26 6.12 1.44
N HIS A 136 4.99 7.41 1.61
CA HIS A 136 5.36 8.14 2.83
C HIS A 136 4.72 7.51 4.08
N GLY A 137 3.42 7.21 4.00
CA GLY A 137 2.68 6.55 5.05
C GLY A 137 3.25 5.18 5.38
N PHE A 138 3.56 4.37 4.38
CA PHE A 138 4.17 3.06 4.57
C PHE A 138 5.52 3.18 5.28
N THR A 139 6.45 4.00 4.77
CA THR A 139 7.78 4.19 5.37
C THR A 139 7.68 4.75 6.79
N LYS A 140 6.72 5.66 7.05
CA LYS A 140 6.45 6.18 8.41
C LYS A 140 6.01 5.06 9.36
N SER A 141 5.01 4.27 8.99
CA SER A 141 4.55 3.15 9.83
C SER A 141 5.63 2.09 10.06
N GLY A 142 6.49 1.87 9.06
CA GLY A 142 7.65 1.00 9.20
C GLY A 142 8.67 1.53 10.22
N ARG A 143 9.00 2.83 10.16
CA ARG A 143 9.90 3.48 11.13
C ARG A 143 9.35 3.45 12.55
N GLU A 144 8.04 3.66 12.72
CA GLU A 144 7.37 3.55 14.03
C GLU A 144 7.50 2.15 14.62
N LEU A 145 7.40 1.09 13.80
CA LEU A 145 7.64 -0.29 14.24
C LEU A 145 9.10 -0.60 14.57
N LEU A 146 10.06 0.01 13.87
CA LEU A 146 11.50 -0.21 14.11
C LEU A 146 11.93 0.28 15.49
N HIS A 147 11.32 1.35 16.01
CA HIS A 147 11.67 1.93 17.32
C HIS A 147 11.46 0.99 18.51
N ILE A 148 10.63 -0.05 18.35
CA ILE A 148 10.15 -0.90 19.45
C ILE A 148 10.78 -2.31 19.43
N ARG A 149 11.48 -2.68 18.35
CA ARG A 149 11.82 -4.09 18.03
C ARG A 149 13.27 -4.48 18.34
N ASP A 150 13.50 -5.79 18.45
CA ASP A 150 14.83 -6.39 18.53
C ASP A 150 15.61 -6.26 17.21
N LYS A 151 16.95 -6.24 17.31
CA LYS A 151 17.87 -6.00 16.19
C LYS A 151 17.69 -6.91 14.97
N ASN A 152 17.18 -8.13 15.15
CA ASN A 152 16.99 -9.08 14.04
C ASN A 152 15.70 -8.80 13.25
N GLU A 153 14.60 -8.50 13.94
CA GLU A 153 13.32 -8.17 13.29
C GLU A 153 13.39 -6.78 12.64
N GLN A 154 14.15 -5.86 13.22
CA GLN A 154 14.45 -4.57 12.61
C GLN A 154 15.07 -4.72 11.21
N LYS A 155 15.99 -5.67 11.02
CA LYS A 155 16.63 -5.92 9.72
C LYS A 155 15.64 -6.45 8.68
N GLU A 156 14.77 -7.39 9.04
CA GLU A 156 13.76 -7.93 8.11
C GLU A 156 12.78 -6.83 7.67
N ILE A 157 12.31 -6.01 8.61
CA ILE A 157 11.40 -4.90 8.32
C ILE A 157 12.08 -3.84 7.47
N GLN A 158 13.32 -3.46 7.80
CA GLN A 158 14.08 -2.47 7.03
C GLN A 158 14.32 -2.96 5.59
N TYR A 159 14.72 -4.22 5.41
CA TYR A 159 14.91 -4.79 4.08
C TYR A 159 13.61 -4.75 3.25
N LEU A 160 12.47 -5.05 3.86
CA LEU A 160 11.18 -4.97 3.18
C LEU A 160 10.84 -3.53 2.77
N ILE A 161 11.08 -2.57 3.66
CA ILE A 161 10.85 -1.14 3.39
C ILE A 161 11.71 -0.70 2.21
N ASP A 162 13.02 -0.97 2.27
CA ASP A 162 13.97 -0.58 1.22
C ASP A 162 13.60 -1.23 -0.13
N THR A 163 13.20 -2.50 -0.11
CA THR A 163 12.82 -3.24 -1.32
C THR A 163 11.57 -2.64 -1.97
N LEU A 164 10.53 -2.34 -1.19
CA LEU A 164 9.29 -1.80 -1.72
C LEU A 164 9.43 -0.33 -2.13
N GLU A 165 10.19 0.46 -1.38
CA GLU A 165 10.52 1.83 -1.74
C GLU A 165 11.30 1.89 -3.06
N LEU A 166 12.29 1.01 -3.25
CA LEU A 166 13.02 0.91 -4.51
C LEU A 166 12.09 0.51 -5.67
N LYS A 167 11.22 -0.49 -5.47
CA LYS A 167 10.24 -0.91 -6.50
C LYS A 167 9.31 0.22 -6.89
N TRP A 168 8.73 0.92 -5.92
CA TRP A 168 7.88 2.09 -6.15
C TRP A 168 8.61 3.14 -6.99
N LYS A 169 9.79 3.59 -6.53
CA LYS A 169 10.59 4.60 -7.23
C LYS A 169 10.96 4.17 -8.64
N THR A 170 11.30 2.90 -8.83
CA THR A 170 11.63 2.35 -10.15
C THR A 170 10.43 2.44 -11.10
N ILE A 171 9.23 2.06 -10.65
CA ILE A 171 8.01 2.13 -11.46
C ILE A 171 7.65 3.57 -11.78
N VAL A 172 7.70 4.47 -10.80
CA VAL A 172 7.41 5.89 -10.99
C VAL A 172 8.38 6.53 -11.98
N CYS A 173 9.67 6.17 -11.90
CA CYS A 173 10.69 6.65 -12.85
C CYS A 173 10.48 6.06 -14.26
N TYR A 174 10.06 4.80 -14.36
CA TYR A 174 9.84 4.11 -15.63
C TYR A 174 8.52 4.52 -16.32
N ALA A 175 7.48 4.89 -15.56
CA ALA A 175 6.16 5.20 -16.11
C ALA A 175 6.17 6.29 -17.22
N PRO A 176 6.84 7.45 -17.06
CA PRO A 176 6.98 8.43 -18.15
C PRO A 176 7.64 7.86 -19.41
N ILE A 177 8.65 6.99 -19.24
CA ILE A 177 9.37 6.36 -20.36
C ILE A 177 8.43 5.38 -21.08
N ARG A 178 7.64 4.59 -20.35
CA ARG A 178 6.65 3.70 -20.97
C ARG A 178 5.58 4.49 -21.72
N LEU A 179 5.09 5.59 -21.18
CA LEU A 179 4.14 6.47 -21.87
C LEU A 179 4.71 7.04 -23.16
N LEU A 180 5.99 7.44 -23.16
CA LEU A 180 6.68 7.91 -24.36
C LEU A 180 6.73 6.81 -25.43
N ARG A 181 7.14 5.60 -25.05
CA ARG A 181 7.18 4.44 -25.95
C ARG A 181 5.81 4.11 -26.54
N LEU A 182 4.75 4.12 -25.74
CA LEU A 182 3.39 3.88 -26.24
C LEU A 182 2.92 4.94 -27.25
N LYS A 183 3.29 6.21 -27.05
CA LYS A 183 2.99 7.27 -28.02
C LYS A 183 3.76 7.09 -29.33
N PHE A 184 5.01 6.65 -29.24
CA PHE A 184 5.83 6.32 -30.40
C PHE A 184 5.24 5.13 -31.17
N GLU A 185 5.00 4.01 -30.47
CA GLU A 185 4.38 2.78 -31.02
C GLU A 185 3.05 3.10 -31.72
N ARG A 186 2.24 4.01 -31.15
CA ARG A 186 1.00 4.47 -31.80
C ARG A 186 1.26 5.13 -33.16
N ILE A 187 2.23 6.04 -33.26
CA ILE A 187 2.51 6.77 -34.51
C ILE A 187 3.13 5.82 -35.53
N GLU A 188 4.04 4.95 -35.09
CA GLU A 188 4.62 3.88 -35.90
C GLU A 188 3.53 2.98 -36.50
N ASN A 189 2.57 2.52 -35.69
CA ASN A 189 1.43 1.72 -36.17
C ASN A 189 0.55 2.47 -37.18
N ILE A 190 0.37 3.78 -37.02
CA ILE A 190 -0.36 4.60 -38.01
C ILE A 190 0.43 4.64 -39.32
N ILE A 191 1.72 4.96 -39.28
CA ILE A 191 2.60 5.02 -40.46
C ILE A 191 2.62 3.68 -41.20
N VAL A 192 2.83 2.57 -40.48
CA VAL A 192 2.84 1.23 -41.08
C VAL A 192 1.52 0.95 -41.79
N LYS A 193 0.38 1.23 -41.15
CA LYS A 193 -0.93 1.01 -41.74
C LYS A 193 -1.17 1.87 -42.98
N GLU A 194 -0.79 3.14 -42.96
CA GLU A 194 -0.90 4.04 -44.12
C GLU A 194 0.00 3.57 -45.27
N LEU A 195 1.22 3.11 -44.98
CA LEU A 195 2.13 2.54 -45.99
C LEU A 195 1.58 1.24 -46.58
N GLU A 196 1.03 0.34 -45.77
CA GLU A 196 0.38 -0.88 -46.25
C GLU A 196 -0.83 -0.57 -47.14
N GLN A 197 -1.62 0.45 -46.81
CA GLN A 197 -2.75 0.88 -47.66
C GLN A 197 -2.25 1.42 -49.00
N ALA A 198 -1.22 2.26 -48.99
CA ALA A 198 -0.60 2.77 -50.20
C ALA A 198 0.01 1.66 -51.07
N GLU A 199 0.72 0.71 -50.47
CA GLU A 199 1.28 -0.45 -51.18
C GLU A 199 0.18 -1.33 -51.79
N ASN A 200 -0.91 -1.56 -51.06
CA ASN A 200 -2.06 -2.30 -51.57
C ASN A 200 -2.75 -1.60 -52.75
N GLU A 201 -2.91 -0.27 -52.70
CA GLU A 201 -3.47 0.50 -53.81
C GLU A 201 -2.55 0.44 -55.04
N LEU A 202 -1.23 0.63 -54.87
CA LEU A 202 -0.26 0.51 -55.97
C LEU A 202 -0.26 -0.90 -56.60
N ASN A 203 -0.31 -1.94 -55.77
CA ASN A 203 -0.41 -3.32 -56.25
C ASN A 203 -1.73 -3.59 -56.99
N HIS A 204 -2.81 -2.94 -56.58
CA HIS A 204 -4.09 -3.00 -57.28
C HIS A 204 -3.98 -2.30 -58.64
N GLU A 205 -3.44 -1.08 -58.70
CA GLU A 205 -3.21 -0.32 -59.92
C GLU A 205 -2.34 -1.11 -60.92
N LEU A 206 -1.23 -1.70 -60.45
CA LEU A 206 -0.35 -2.55 -61.28
C LEU A 206 -1.10 -3.73 -61.89
N LYS A 207 -1.92 -4.44 -61.11
CA LYS A 207 -2.73 -5.54 -61.63
C LYS A 207 -3.74 -5.05 -62.68
N GLN A 208 -4.39 -3.91 -62.46
CA GLN A 208 -5.33 -3.37 -63.44
C GLN A 208 -4.64 -2.97 -64.76
N LEU A 209 -3.43 -2.42 -64.68
CA LEU A 209 -2.59 -2.10 -65.83
C LEU A 209 -2.18 -3.36 -66.62
N GLU A 210 -1.76 -4.42 -65.93
CA GLU A 210 -1.42 -5.71 -66.56
C GLU A 210 -2.59 -6.32 -67.34
N HIS A 211 -3.82 -6.12 -66.85
CA HIS A 211 -5.04 -6.62 -67.49
C HIS A 211 -5.62 -5.66 -68.56
N GLN A 212 -4.88 -4.61 -68.95
CA GLN A 212 -5.31 -3.60 -69.93
C GLN A 212 -6.67 -2.96 -69.61
N GLN A 213 -6.95 -2.71 -68.32
CA GLN A 213 -8.15 -1.99 -67.89
C GLN A 213 -8.07 -0.49 -68.19
N ASP A 214 -9.16 0.25 -67.98
CA ASP A 214 -9.26 1.68 -68.32
C ASP A 214 -8.23 2.51 -67.55
N ILE A 215 -7.22 2.99 -68.27
CA ILE A 215 -6.12 3.82 -67.77
C ILE A 215 -6.63 5.10 -67.11
N SER A 216 -7.76 5.62 -67.57
CA SER A 216 -8.38 6.85 -67.03
C SER A 216 -8.88 6.64 -65.61
N GLU A 217 -9.47 5.48 -65.34
CA GLU A 217 -9.99 5.11 -64.02
C GLU A 217 -8.86 4.80 -63.03
N ILE A 218 -7.78 4.16 -63.51
CA ILE A 218 -6.56 3.91 -62.72
C ILE A 218 -5.91 5.23 -62.31
N LEU A 219 -5.73 6.18 -63.25
CA LEU A 219 -5.21 7.52 -62.95
C LEU A 219 -6.10 8.33 -62.01
N ARG A 220 -7.43 8.18 -62.12
CA ARG A 220 -8.38 8.83 -61.21
C ARG A 220 -8.19 8.35 -59.78
N ARG A 221 -8.14 7.04 -59.56
CA ARG A 221 -7.93 6.44 -58.23
C ARG A 221 -6.57 6.78 -57.62
N HIS A 222 -5.52 6.75 -58.43
CA HIS A 222 -4.20 7.19 -58.01
C HIS A 222 -4.20 8.63 -57.51
N ASN A 223 -4.79 9.55 -58.29
CA ASN A 223 -4.89 10.96 -57.90
C ASN A 223 -5.79 11.14 -56.66
N GLU A 224 -6.86 10.36 -56.52
CA GLU A 224 -7.70 10.38 -55.31
C GLU A 224 -6.92 9.95 -54.07
N HIS A 225 -6.20 8.83 -54.14
CA HIS A 225 -5.48 8.29 -52.98
C HIS A 225 -4.22 9.08 -52.62
N PHE A 226 -3.38 9.44 -53.59
CA PHE A 226 -2.08 10.05 -53.32
C PHE A 226 -2.08 11.58 -53.35
N GLN A 227 -2.92 12.21 -54.17
CA GLN A 227 -2.95 13.68 -54.31
C GLN A 227 -4.08 14.32 -53.51
N LEU A 228 -5.32 13.82 -53.63
CA LEU A 228 -6.48 14.45 -53.00
C LEU A 228 -6.58 14.15 -51.50
N ASN A 229 -6.17 12.95 -51.06
CA ASN A 229 -6.17 12.60 -49.64
C ASN A 229 -4.95 13.15 -48.87
N ASN A 230 -4.10 13.98 -49.49
CA ASN A 230 -2.91 14.56 -48.85
C ASN A 230 -2.02 13.51 -48.15
N PHE A 231 -1.85 12.35 -48.78
CA PHE A 231 -1.06 11.24 -48.22
C PHE A 231 0.34 11.69 -47.81
N HIS A 232 1.05 12.38 -48.71
CA HIS A 232 2.41 12.84 -48.47
C HIS A 232 2.51 13.88 -47.31
N PRO A 233 1.71 14.97 -47.29
CA PRO A 233 1.64 15.87 -46.13
C PRO A 233 1.31 15.18 -44.80
N THR A 234 0.37 14.22 -44.80
CA THR A 234 -0.02 13.49 -43.58
C THR A 234 1.13 12.63 -43.06
N MET A 235 1.85 11.94 -43.95
CA MET A 235 3.04 11.17 -43.59
C MET A 235 4.17 12.05 -43.07
N GLU A 236 4.39 13.24 -43.65
CA GLU A 236 5.37 14.20 -43.12
C GLU A 236 5.02 14.67 -41.70
N ILE A 237 3.74 14.91 -41.40
CA ILE A 237 3.28 15.28 -40.06
C ILE A 237 3.57 14.13 -39.08
N HIS A 238 3.21 12.90 -39.41
CA HIS A 238 3.46 11.75 -38.54
C HIS A 238 4.96 11.50 -38.32
N MET A 239 5.79 11.66 -39.36
CA MET A 239 7.24 11.53 -39.23
C MET A 239 7.85 12.64 -38.36
N ARG A 240 7.33 13.87 -38.44
CA ARG A 240 7.74 14.98 -37.56
C ARG A 240 7.31 14.75 -36.10
N ASP A 241 6.10 14.26 -35.89
CA ASP A 241 5.62 13.89 -34.56
C ASP A 241 6.48 12.79 -33.95
N LEU A 242 6.90 11.81 -34.75
CA LEU A 242 7.76 10.71 -34.35
C LEU A 242 9.18 11.20 -33.96
N GLN A 243 9.74 12.18 -34.69
CA GLN A 243 10.99 12.86 -34.32
C GLN A 243 10.92 13.64 -33.00
N THR A 244 9.71 14.07 -32.60
CA THR A 244 9.52 14.81 -31.35
C THR A 244 9.63 13.89 -30.12
N TYR A 245 9.51 12.58 -30.31
CA TYR A 245 9.59 11.57 -29.26
C TYR A 245 10.91 10.77 -29.25
N ALA A 246 11.82 11.04 -30.19
CA ALA A 246 13.16 10.43 -30.31
C ALA A 246 14.22 11.26 -29.55
#